data_AF-A0A660YUG4-F1
#
_entry.id   AF-A0A660YUG4-F1
#
_cell.length_a   1.000
_cell.length_b   1.000
_cell.length_c   1.000
_cell.angle_alpha   90.00
_cell.angle_beta   90.00
_cell.angle_gamma   90.00
#
_symmetry.space_group_name_H-M   'P 1'
#
loop_
_entity.id
_entity.type
_entity.pdbx_description
1 polymer ?
#
loop_
_entity_poly.entity_id
_entity_poly.type
_entity_poly.pdbx_seq_one_letter_code
_entity_poly.pdbx_strand_id
1 'polypeptide(L)'
;DGTWDGRISSQLLHLGIARDNSCPCFGLGYGFFPEPAFFIWALNKFLGSETWFSTLKGRLGVPNSMLKELADDPELVKEGFLWEKKHPHLFEGKPDAQTAVFFSRSTRDYYGQIHEDYVRDYQITCSELMQGKIDFEVTTDVPSPKDWAVLVMSSVICLSEDERNRLEEYLHTGGAVIATGPLGLRDERARLLEKKWLEKYGLKIFVDEPQRTPGFPPYKDIKPEIARCKGIFNGRTVQDGEWISIQLGRGRLFWCPSRIGTNAQSLGLADIVRQNEPKKAYRVVKGPEGWYLRTFHAGVRILLHGLPAKVEVEPHPTFRKDYITTTEQIVYKLHYKEPSSSVLALEFTRMPRLITVYSPDLEEPRPVELAGATVEVDLSGIRRYFVVEIISS
;
A
#
# COMPACT_ATOMS: atom_id res chain seq x y z
N ASP A 1 -13.10 10.83 -9.16
CA ASP A 1 -11.87 11.35 -9.78
C ASP A 1 -11.09 10.28 -10.55
N GLY A 2 -11.40 9.00 -10.35
CA GLY A 2 -10.84 7.90 -11.14
C GLY A 2 -9.57 7.28 -10.53
N THR A 3 -9.14 7.77 -9.38
CA THR A 3 -8.11 7.15 -8.56
C THR A 3 -8.76 6.17 -7.58
N TRP A 4 -8.02 5.15 -7.18
CA TRP A 4 -8.50 4.09 -6.28
C TRP A 4 -7.56 3.83 -5.10
N ASP A 5 -6.35 4.37 -5.18
CA ASP A 5 -5.29 4.24 -4.18
C ASP A 5 -5.58 4.97 -2.86
N GLY A 6 -6.55 5.88 -2.83
CA GLY A 6 -6.95 6.59 -1.61
C GLY A 6 -7.43 5.68 -0.47
N ARG A 7 -7.85 4.44 -0.76
CA ARG A 7 -8.24 3.43 0.25
C ARG A 7 -7.25 2.28 0.39
N ILE A 8 -6.12 2.33 -0.30
CA ILE A 8 -5.20 1.19 -0.36
C ILE A 8 -4.58 0.87 1.00
N SER A 9 -4.32 1.91 1.78
CA SER A 9 -3.78 1.79 3.14
C SER A 9 -4.71 1.01 4.08
N SER A 10 -6.03 1.13 3.96
CA SER A 10 -6.96 0.35 4.79
C SER A 10 -7.13 -1.07 4.26
N GLN A 11 -7.11 -1.26 2.93
CA GLN A 11 -7.15 -2.58 2.30
C GLN A 11 -5.91 -3.42 2.66
N LEU A 12 -4.72 -2.83 2.57
CA LEU A 12 -3.47 -3.49 2.94
C LEU A 12 -3.40 -3.78 4.46
N LEU A 13 -4.01 -2.94 5.30
CA LEU A 13 -4.14 -3.24 6.73
C LEU A 13 -4.99 -4.50 6.97
N HIS A 14 -6.13 -4.64 6.29
CA HIS A 14 -6.94 -5.87 6.40
C HIS A 14 -6.20 -7.10 5.89
N LEU A 15 -5.44 -6.97 4.80
CA LEU A 15 -4.56 -8.05 4.30
C LEU A 15 -3.52 -8.45 5.34
N GLY A 16 -2.85 -7.48 5.95
CA GLY A 16 -1.89 -7.72 7.02
C GLY A 16 -2.52 -8.44 8.22
N ILE A 17 -3.68 -7.99 8.69
CA ILE A 17 -4.41 -8.63 9.79
C ILE A 17 -4.81 -10.06 9.43
N ALA A 18 -5.33 -10.30 8.22
CA ALA A 18 -5.71 -11.63 7.77
C ALA A 18 -4.51 -12.59 7.71
N ARG A 19 -3.39 -12.13 7.13
CA ARG A 19 -2.12 -12.87 7.07
C ARG A 19 -1.63 -13.24 8.47
N ASP A 20 -1.60 -12.28 9.39
CA ASP A 20 -1.09 -12.48 10.76
C ASP A 20 -1.96 -13.46 11.56
N ASN A 21 -3.22 -13.66 11.16
CA ASN A 21 -4.16 -14.62 11.76
C ASN A 21 -4.35 -15.90 10.93
N SER A 22 -3.56 -16.11 9.87
CA SER A 22 -3.70 -17.27 8.95
C SER A 22 -5.11 -17.43 8.37
N CYS A 23 -5.80 -16.31 8.12
CA CYS A 23 -7.13 -16.27 7.54
C CYS A 23 -7.08 -15.83 6.07
N PRO A 24 -8.01 -16.32 5.21
CA PRO A 24 -8.17 -15.76 3.88
C PRO A 24 -8.64 -14.31 3.97
N CYS A 25 -8.16 -13.45 3.07
CA CYS A 25 -8.65 -12.09 2.91
C CYS A 25 -9.46 -11.98 1.62
N PHE A 26 -10.72 -11.55 1.74
CA PHE A 26 -11.60 -11.29 0.60
C PHE A 26 -11.73 -9.79 0.38
N GLY A 27 -11.32 -9.32 -0.79
CA GLY A 27 -11.66 -8.01 -1.30
C GLY A 27 -13.13 -7.95 -1.67
N LEU A 28 -13.92 -7.23 -0.88
CA LEU A 28 -15.34 -7.00 -1.14
C LEU A 28 -15.49 -5.90 -2.20
N GLY A 29 -16.17 -6.21 -3.30
CA GLY A 29 -16.51 -5.24 -4.31
C GLY A 29 -17.98 -5.25 -4.68
N TYR A 30 -18.52 -4.05 -4.88
CA TYR A 30 -19.89 -3.85 -5.34
C TYR A 30 -19.86 -3.14 -6.69
N GLY A 31 -20.47 -3.75 -7.70
CA GLY A 31 -20.55 -3.19 -9.04
C GLY A 31 -21.84 -3.57 -9.72
N PHE A 32 -22.30 -2.74 -10.64
CA PHE A 32 -23.58 -2.92 -11.35
C PHE A 32 -23.39 -3.13 -12.86
N PHE A 33 -22.15 -3.00 -13.34
CA PHE A 33 -21.80 -3.02 -14.75
C PHE A 33 -20.48 -3.78 -14.99
N PRO A 34 -20.25 -4.30 -16.20
CA PRO A 34 -19.11 -5.18 -16.47
C PRO A 34 -17.74 -4.54 -16.21
N GLU A 35 -17.53 -3.30 -16.67
CA GLU A 35 -16.23 -2.62 -16.53
C GLU A 35 -15.82 -2.40 -15.06
N PRO A 36 -16.69 -1.86 -14.17
CA PRO A 36 -16.42 -1.85 -12.74
C PRO A 36 -16.21 -3.24 -12.13
N ALA A 37 -16.97 -4.25 -12.56
CA ALA A 37 -16.83 -5.61 -12.03
C ALA A 37 -15.47 -6.23 -12.38
N PHE A 38 -15.02 -6.03 -13.62
CA PHE A 38 -13.67 -6.40 -14.05
C PHE A 38 -12.60 -5.67 -13.23
N PHE A 39 -12.74 -4.35 -13.07
CA PHE A 39 -11.78 -3.56 -12.30
C PHE A 39 -11.67 -4.02 -10.85
N ILE A 40 -12.80 -4.32 -10.21
CA ILE A 40 -12.84 -4.88 -8.85
C ILE A 40 -12.05 -6.20 -8.78
N TRP A 41 -12.29 -7.11 -9.71
CA TRP A 41 -11.55 -8.37 -9.78
C TRP A 41 -10.04 -8.10 -9.98
N ALA A 42 -9.67 -7.24 -10.92
CA ALA A 42 -8.27 -6.92 -11.22
C ALA A 42 -7.55 -6.27 -10.03
N LEU A 43 -8.20 -5.34 -9.32
CA LEU A 43 -7.67 -4.70 -8.12
C LEU A 43 -7.43 -5.72 -6.99
N ASN A 44 -8.40 -6.61 -6.75
CA ASN A 44 -8.25 -7.64 -5.73
C ASN A 44 -7.10 -8.59 -6.04
N LYS A 45 -6.95 -9.00 -7.30
CA LYS A 45 -5.86 -9.88 -7.73
C LYS A 45 -4.51 -9.17 -7.71
N PHE A 46 -4.46 -7.89 -8.13
CA PHE A 46 -3.29 -7.03 -8.00
C PHE A 46 -2.80 -6.93 -6.55
N LEU A 47 -3.71 -6.91 -5.57
CA LEU A 47 -3.35 -6.87 -4.15
C LEU A 47 -3.02 -8.23 -3.54
N GLY A 48 -3.27 -9.33 -4.25
CA GLY A 48 -3.09 -10.69 -3.73
C GLY A 48 -4.23 -11.15 -2.81
N SER A 49 -5.44 -10.63 -3.01
CA SER A 49 -6.64 -10.99 -2.27
C SER A 49 -7.61 -11.82 -3.11
N GLU A 50 -8.47 -12.58 -2.44
CA GLU A 50 -9.58 -13.24 -3.10
C GLU A 50 -10.71 -12.24 -3.41
N THR A 51 -11.50 -12.52 -4.44
CA THR A 51 -12.58 -11.63 -4.87
C THR A 51 -13.92 -12.13 -4.38
N TRP A 52 -14.62 -11.30 -3.60
CA TRP A 52 -16.06 -11.43 -3.42
C TRP A 52 -16.75 -10.24 -4.08
N PHE A 53 -17.68 -10.55 -4.99
CA PHE A 53 -18.42 -9.56 -5.76
C PHE A 53 -19.91 -9.71 -5.51
N SER A 54 -20.62 -8.60 -5.46
CA SER A 54 -22.07 -8.57 -5.43
C SER A 54 -22.61 -7.34 -6.12
N THR A 55 -23.69 -7.48 -6.88
CA THR A 55 -24.44 -6.33 -7.39
C THR A 55 -25.15 -5.57 -6.28
N LEU A 56 -25.66 -6.26 -5.25
CA LEU A 56 -26.59 -5.67 -4.25
C LEU A 56 -27.72 -4.86 -4.90
N LYS A 57 -28.14 -5.19 -6.15
CA LYS A 57 -29.05 -4.34 -6.93
C LYS A 57 -30.38 -4.06 -6.22
N GLY A 58 -30.88 -5.00 -5.42
CA GLY A 58 -32.08 -4.81 -4.60
C GLY A 58 -32.00 -3.66 -3.56
N ARG A 59 -30.80 -3.13 -3.27
CA ARG A 59 -30.59 -1.99 -2.35
C ARG A 59 -30.43 -0.65 -3.07
N LEU A 60 -30.64 -0.59 -4.38
CA LEU A 60 -30.57 0.66 -5.15
C LEU A 60 -31.77 1.58 -4.90
N GLY A 61 -32.86 1.10 -4.31
CA GLY A 61 -34.06 1.91 -4.06
C GLY A 61 -34.81 2.31 -5.34
N VAL A 62 -34.51 1.67 -6.47
CA VAL A 62 -35.16 1.93 -7.76
C VAL A 62 -36.31 0.93 -8.04
N PRO A 63 -37.31 1.31 -8.85
CA PRO A 63 -38.36 0.41 -9.34
C PRO A 63 -37.86 -0.95 -9.84
N ASN A 64 -38.65 -2.00 -9.56
CA ASN A 64 -38.35 -3.38 -9.97
C ASN A 64 -38.17 -3.55 -11.49
N SER A 65 -38.80 -2.71 -12.31
CA SER A 65 -38.60 -2.71 -13.76
C SER A 65 -37.16 -2.38 -14.13
N MET A 66 -36.57 -1.37 -13.50
CA MET A 66 -35.17 -0.98 -13.72
C MET A 66 -34.19 -2.02 -13.14
N LEU A 67 -34.53 -2.65 -12.00
CA LEU A 67 -33.69 -3.70 -11.43
C LEU A 67 -33.58 -4.93 -12.33
N LYS A 68 -34.61 -5.23 -13.12
CA LYS A 68 -34.62 -6.33 -14.09
C LYS A 68 -33.73 -6.09 -15.31
N GLU A 69 -33.37 -4.84 -15.60
CA GLU A 69 -32.46 -4.48 -16.69
C GLU A 69 -30.99 -4.67 -16.31
N LEU A 70 -30.69 -4.70 -15.00
CA LEU A 70 -29.34 -4.94 -14.50
C LEU A 70 -29.04 -6.45 -14.51
N ALA A 71 -27.86 -6.78 -15.04
CA ALA A 71 -27.32 -8.13 -15.01
C ALA A 71 -27.18 -8.66 -13.56
N ASP A 72 -27.18 -9.98 -13.40
CA ASP A 72 -26.85 -10.64 -12.13
C ASP A 72 -25.35 -10.83 -11.95
N ASP A 73 -24.93 -11.11 -10.72
CA ASP A 73 -23.51 -11.24 -10.34
C ASP A 73 -22.70 -12.14 -11.29
N PRO A 74 -23.15 -13.36 -11.67
CA PRO A 74 -22.37 -14.25 -12.53
C PRO A 74 -22.12 -13.70 -13.93
N GLU A 75 -23.04 -12.89 -14.46
CA GLU A 75 -22.92 -12.30 -15.80
C GLU A 75 -21.85 -11.19 -15.81
N LEU A 76 -21.76 -10.42 -14.72
CA LEU A 76 -20.82 -9.30 -14.61
C LEU A 76 -19.38 -9.75 -14.36
N VAL A 77 -19.19 -10.80 -13.55
CA VAL A 77 -17.83 -11.23 -13.15
C VAL A 77 -17.19 -12.24 -14.10
N LYS A 78 -17.95 -12.74 -15.07
CA LYS A 78 -17.57 -13.86 -15.93
C LYS A 78 -16.19 -13.69 -16.55
N GLU A 79 -15.88 -12.52 -17.09
CA GLU A 79 -14.62 -12.30 -17.81
C GLU A 79 -13.39 -12.55 -16.93
N GLY A 80 -13.26 -11.82 -15.81
CA GLY A 80 -12.12 -11.94 -14.91
C GLY A 80 -11.95 -13.35 -14.33
N PHE A 81 -13.06 -13.95 -13.87
CA PHE A 81 -13.01 -15.29 -13.28
C PHE A 81 -12.71 -16.40 -14.30
N LEU A 82 -13.17 -16.28 -15.55
CA LEU A 82 -12.79 -17.23 -16.60
C LEU A 82 -11.32 -17.10 -16.99
N TRP A 83 -10.80 -15.87 -17.02
CA TRP A 83 -9.37 -15.63 -17.27
C TRP A 83 -8.51 -16.21 -16.14
N GLU A 84 -8.89 -15.96 -14.89
CA GLU A 84 -8.26 -16.55 -13.71
C GLU A 84 -8.27 -18.08 -13.76
N LYS A 85 -9.40 -18.69 -14.14
CA LYS A 85 -9.51 -20.14 -14.31
C LYS A 85 -8.63 -20.68 -15.44
N LYS A 86 -8.40 -19.92 -16.52
CA LYS A 86 -7.48 -20.29 -17.62
C LYS A 86 -6.02 -20.20 -17.18
N HIS A 87 -5.69 -19.29 -16.26
CA HIS A 87 -4.32 -19.00 -15.83
C HIS A 87 -4.15 -19.03 -14.29
N PRO A 88 -4.52 -20.11 -13.59
CA PRO A 88 -4.52 -20.14 -12.12
C PRO A 88 -3.12 -19.93 -11.53
N HIS A 89 -2.12 -20.40 -12.25
CA HIS A 89 -0.70 -20.33 -11.93
C HIS A 89 -0.16 -18.90 -11.75
N LEU A 90 -0.86 -17.88 -12.27
CA LEU A 90 -0.51 -16.46 -12.11
C LEU A 90 -0.91 -15.86 -10.75
N PHE A 91 -1.63 -16.62 -9.92
CA PHE A 91 -2.21 -16.15 -8.65
C PHE A 91 -1.84 -17.01 -7.43
N GLU A 92 -0.95 -18.00 -7.59
CA GLU A 92 -0.52 -18.93 -6.51
C GLU A 92 0.61 -18.38 -5.62
N GLY A 93 1.02 -17.12 -5.84
CA GLY A 93 2.20 -16.52 -5.21
C GLY A 93 1.94 -15.77 -3.91
N LYS A 94 3.00 -15.60 -3.11
CA LYS A 94 3.01 -14.71 -1.94
C LYS A 94 3.63 -13.36 -2.29
N PRO A 95 3.21 -12.25 -1.69
CA PRO A 95 3.84 -10.95 -1.92
C PRO A 95 5.36 -11.00 -1.72
N ASP A 96 6.13 -10.42 -2.65
CA ASP A 96 7.61 -10.36 -2.63
C ASP A 96 8.10 -8.99 -2.12
N ALA A 97 7.59 -8.61 -0.94
CA ALA A 97 7.97 -7.38 -0.27
C ALA A 97 9.19 -7.60 0.62
N GLN A 98 10.11 -6.64 0.65
CA GLN A 98 11.20 -6.57 1.63
C GLN A 98 10.95 -5.49 2.70
N THR A 99 9.87 -4.73 2.52
CA THR A 99 9.48 -3.61 3.36
C THR A 99 8.14 -3.90 4.05
N ALA A 100 8.07 -3.61 5.34
CA ALA A 100 6.83 -3.57 6.11
C ALA A 100 6.51 -2.13 6.55
N VAL A 101 5.24 -1.75 6.51
CA VAL A 101 4.73 -0.50 7.09
C VAL A 101 3.96 -0.84 8.36
N PHE A 102 4.41 -0.28 9.49
CA PHE A 102 3.80 -0.54 10.78
C PHE A 102 2.54 0.32 11.00
N PHE A 103 1.42 -0.33 11.29
CA PHE A 103 0.20 0.32 11.73
C PHE A 103 0.02 0.19 13.26
N SER A 104 0.24 1.29 13.97
CA SER A 104 0.11 1.33 15.43
C SER A 104 -1.36 1.38 15.88
N ARG A 105 -1.90 0.23 16.29
CA ARG A 105 -3.24 0.14 16.90
C ARG A 105 -3.34 1.01 18.16
N SER A 106 -2.31 0.99 18.99
CA SER A 106 -2.27 1.78 20.24
C SER A 106 -2.29 3.28 19.97
N THR A 107 -1.59 3.75 18.94
CA THR A 107 -1.64 5.17 18.53
C THR A 107 -3.05 5.54 18.05
N ARG A 108 -3.71 4.67 17.26
CA ARG A 108 -5.12 4.87 16.86
C ARG A 108 -6.06 4.92 18.05
N ASP A 109 -5.94 3.97 18.97
CA ASP A 109 -6.96 3.73 20.00
C ASP A 109 -6.83 4.65 21.21
N TYR A 110 -5.60 5.02 21.60
CA TYR A 110 -5.35 5.72 22.86
C TYR A 110 -4.76 7.13 22.70
N TYR A 111 -4.17 7.44 21.55
CA TYR A 111 -3.63 8.78 21.28
C TYR A 111 -4.50 9.58 20.32
N GLY A 112 -4.99 8.90 19.28
CA GLY A 112 -5.72 9.50 18.18
C GLY A 112 -6.92 10.29 18.65
N GLN A 113 -6.87 11.61 18.46
CA GLN A 113 -8.07 12.42 18.52
C GLN A 113 -8.50 12.67 17.08
N ILE A 114 -7.78 13.45 16.27
CA ILE A 114 -8.16 13.65 14.87
C ILE A 114 -7.51 12.63 13.93
N HIS A 115 -8.08 12.44 12.73
CA HIS A 115 -7.55 11.56 11.68
C HIS A 115 -6.05 11.81 11.39
N GLU A 116 -5.65 13.08 11.45
CA GLU A 116 -4.28 13.55 11.25
C GLU A 116 -3.29 13.00 12.27
N ASP A 117 -3.72 12.62 13.48
CA ASP A 117 -2.81 12.16 14.54
C ASP A 117 -2.34 10.74 14.35
N TYR A 118 -3.25 9.86 13.91
CA TYR A 118 -3.06 8.44 14.09
C TYR A 118 -3.05 7.64 12.79
N VAL A 119 -3.61 8.17 11.70
CA VAL A 119 -3.74 7.40 10.46
C VAL A 119 -3.24 8.15 9.24
N ARG A 120 -3.35 9.48 9.17
CA ARG A 120 -2.97 10.24 7.97
C ARG A 120 -1.54 9.98 7.50
N ASP A 121 -0.56 10.03 8.42
CA ASP A 121 0.85 9.80 8.06
C ASP A 121 1.11 8.36 7.59
N TYR A 122 0.41 7.39 8.17
CA TYR A 122 0.43 6.01 7.69
C TYR A 122 -0.16 5.87 6.27
N GLN A 123 -1.28 6.55 5.98
CA GLN A 123 -1.89 6.50 4.65
C GLN A 123 -0.99 7.14 3.59
N ILE A 124 -0.40 8.28 3.90
CA ILE A 124 0.53 8.97 3.00
C ILE A 124 1.77 8.13 2.78
N THR A 125 2.29 7.47 3.81
CA THR A 125 3.39 6.51 3.70
C THR A 125 3.08 5.39 2.70
N CYS A 126 1.91 4.75 2.84
CA CYS A 126 1.49 3.70 1.90
C CYS A 126 1.40 4.24 0.46
N SER A 127 0.87 5.45 0.29
CA SER A 127 0.74 6.09 -1.03
C SER A 127 2.10 6.42 -1.65
N GLU A 128 3.02 7.03 -0.89
CA GLU A 128 4.37 7.36 -1.37
C GLU A 128 5.16 6.12 -1.76
N LEU A 129 5.07 5.03 -0.99
CA LEU A 129 5.73 3.76 -1.33
C LEU A 129 5.14 3.13 -2.60
N MET A 130 3.81 3.15 -2.74
CA MET A 130 3.13 2.64 -3.94
C MET A 130 3.49 3.44 -5.20
N GLN A 131 3.49 4.77 -5.11
CA GLN A 131 3.93 5.66 -6.18
C GLN A 131 5.43 5.50 -6.49
N GLY A 132 6.23 5.24 -5.45
CA GLY A 132 7.64 4.89 -5.56
C GLY A 132 7.92 3.49 -6.10
N LYS A 133 6.89 2.70 -6.44
CA LYS A 133 6.98 1.31 -6.93
C LYS A 133 7.75 0.41 -5.97
N ILE A 134 7.58 0.63 -4.67
CA ILE A 134 8.13 -0.20 -3.61
C ILE A 134 7.07 -1.23 -3.22
N ASP A 135 7.43 -2.52 -3.26
CA ASP A 135 6.59 -3.57 -2.71
C ASP A 135 6.65 -3.52 -1.19
N PHE A 136 5.49 -3.38 -0.55
CA PHE A 136 5.39 -3.38 0.91
C PHE A 136 4.19 -4.18 1.41
N GLU A 137 4.35 -4.67 2.62
CA GLU A 137 3.30 -5.29 3.43
C GLU A 137 2.93 -4.38 4.60
N VAL A 138 1.71 -4.50 5.12
CA VAL A 138 1.32 -3.82 6.37
C VAL A 138 1.37 -4.82 7.51
N THR A 139 1.84 -4.37 8.66
CA THR A 139 1.89 -5.17 9.89
C THR A 139 1.36 -4.39 11.09
N THR A 140 0.80 -5.10 12.08
CA THR A 140 0.26 -4.50 13.31
C THR A 140 1.10 -4.79 14.56
N ASP A 141 2.20 -5.53 14.38
CA ASP A 141 3.22 -5.84 15.40
C ASP A 141 4.62 -5.66 14.76
N VAL A 142 5.68 -5.57 15.57
CA VAL A 142 7.06 -5.37 15.04
C VAL A 142 7.59 -6.69 14.46
N PRO A 143 7.80 -6.84 13.14
CA PRO A 143 8.11 -8.13 12.54
C PRO A 143 9.55 -8.60 12.81
N SER A 144 9.93 -9.78 12.30
CA SER A 144 11.35 -10.16 12.23
C SER A 144 12.01 -9.55 10.98
N PRO A 145 13.29 -9.16 11.03
CA PRO A 145 14.00 -8.71 9.84
C PRO A 145 14.24 -9.83 8.81
N LYS A 146 13.96 -11.09 9.17
CA LYS A 146 13.91 -12.22 8.22
C LYS A 146 12.66 -12.20 7.35
N ASP A 147 11.56 -11.66 7.88
CA ASP A 147 10.28 -11.57 7.15
C ASP A 147 10.30 -10.35 6.24
N TRP A 148 10.70 -9.20 6.79
CA TRP A 148 10.89 -7.95 6.04
C TRP A 148 12.12 -7.24 6.57
N ALA A 149 13.09 -6.93 5.70
CA ALA A 149 14.35 -6.30 6.09
C ALA A 149 14.21 -4.82 6.50
N VAL A 150 13.18 -4.14 5.98
CA VAL A 150 12.91 -2.72 6.24
C VAL A 150 11.56 -2.55 6.95
N LEU A 151 11.53 -1.78 8.05
CA LEU A 151 10.32 -1.43 8.79
C LEU A 151 10.11 0.08 8.77
N VAL A 152 9.01 0.53 8.18
CA VAL A 152 8.63 1.94 8.10
C VAL A 152 7.61 2.28 9.18
N MET A 153 7.88 3.35 9.95
CA MET A 153 7.07 3.76 11.10
C MET A 153 6.78 5.26 11.06
N SER A 154 5.56 5.64 10.68
CA SER A 154 5.20 7.06 10.53
C SER A 154 4.27 7.52 11.64
N SER A 155 4.79 8.42 12.49
CA SER A 155 4.10 9.02 13.63
C SER A 155 3.58 8.00 14.65
N VAL A 156 4.37 6.97 14.90
CA VAL A 156 4.08 5.89 15.86
C VAL A 156 4.44 6.34 17.27
N ILE A 157 3.59 7.16 17.88
CA ILE A 157 3.87 7.75 19.20
C ILE A 157 3.74 6.74 20.35
N CYS A 158 2.82 5.79 20.22
CA CYS A 158 2.57 4.73 21.21
C CYS A 158 3.29 3.45 20.80
N LEU A 159 4.14 2.95 21.69
CA LEU A 159 4.76 1.62 21.59
C LEU A 159 4.60 0.89 22.93
N SER A 160 4.27 -0.38 22.90
CA SER A 160 4.33 -1.25 24.08
C SER A 160 5.77 -1.55 24.48
N GLU A 161 5.96 -2.14 25.66
CA GLU A 161 7.28 -2.63 26.07
C GLU A 161 7.79 -3.75 25.16
N ASP A 162 6.92 -4.68 24.77
CA ASP A 162 7.25 -5.76 23.84
C ASP A 162 7.69 -5.22 22.47
N GLU A 163 6.94 -4.27 21.90
CA GLU A 163 7.29 -3.65 20.62
C GLU A 163 8.64 -2.92 20.69
N ARG A 164 8.93 -2.20 21.78
CA ARG A 164 10.25 -1.58 21.98
C ARG A 164 11.35 -2.64 22.02
N ASN A 165 11.15 -3.74 22.76
CA ASN A 165 12.14 -4.82 22.83
C ASN A 165 12.34 -5.51 21.49
N ARG A 166 11.28 -5.71 20.70
CA ARG A 166 11.35 -6.28 19.35
C ARG A 166 12.05 -5.34 18.37
N LEU A 167 11.87 -4.03 18.48
CA LEU A 167 12.62 -3.05 17.68
C LEU A 167 14.11 -3.09 17.98
N GLU A 168 14.49 -3.28 19.26
CA GLU A 168 15.89 -3.49 19.64
C GLU A 168 16.48 -4.72 18.96
N GLU A 169 15.78 -5.85 19.01
CA GLU A 169 16.20 -7.08 18.37
C GLU A 169 16.28 -6.91 16.85
N TYR A 170 15.26 -6.27 16.24
CA TYR A 170 15.19 -5.98 14.82
C TYR A 170 16.43 -5.22 14.33
N LEU A 171 16.81 -4.16 15.05
CA LEU A 171 18.01 -3.37 14.77
C LEU A 171 19.28 -4.19 15.02
N HIS A 172 19.42 -4.88 16.15
CA HIS A 172 20.64 -5.67 16.44
C HIS A 172 20.88 -6.78 15.42
N THR A 173 19.83 -7.40 14.91
CA THR A 173 19.92 -8.54 13.99
C THR A 173 20.15 -8.15 12.53
N GLY A 174 20.03 -6.87 12.16
CA GLY A 174 20.40 -6.36 10.83
C GLY A 174 19.31 -5.59 10.10
N GLY A 175 18.12 -5.45 10.68
CA GLY A 175 17.01 -4.73 10.06
C GLY A 175 17.22 -3.21 10.01
N ALA A 176 16.54 -2.57 9.06
CA ALA A 176 16.47 -1.11 8.97
C ALA A 176 15.11 -0.60 9.47
N VAL A 177 15.10 0.32 10.43
CA VAL A 177 13.89 1.04 10.86
C VAL A 177 13.94 2.44 10.26
N ILE A 178 12.92 2.84 9.51
CA ILE A 178 12.80 4.17 8.90
C ILE A 178 11.57 4.85 9.48
N ALA A 179 11.77 5.91 10.25
CA ALA A 179 10.70 6.55 11.01
C ALA A 179 10.59 8.05 10.76
N THR A 180 9.35 8.55 10.75
CA THR A 180 9.04 9.98 10.60
C THR A 180 8.17 10.46 11.74
N GLY A 181 8.32 11.70 12.19
CA GLY A 181 7.47 12.30 13.21
C GLY A 181 7.68 11.73 14.61
N PRO A 182 6.65 11.81 15.48
CA PRO A 182 6.69 11.23 16.82
C PRO A 182 6.96 9.72 16.80
N LEU A 183 7.86 9.25 17.67
CA LEU A 183 8.20 7.83 17.75
C LEU A 183 8.44 7.40 19.20
N GLY A 184 7.64 6.45 19.70
CA GLY A 184 7.90 5.75 20.97
C GLY A 184 8.00 6.64 22.20
N LEU A 185 7.15 7.66 22.31
CA LEU A 185 7.13 8.61 23.44
C LEU A 185 6.18 8.15 24.55
N ARG A 186 5.19 7.34 24.18
CA ARG A 186 4.13 6.87 25.05
C ARG A 186 4.05 5.36 25.03
N ASP A 187 3.49 4.79 26.08
CA ASP A 187 3.16 3.37 26.13
C ASP A 187 1.90 3.03 25.32
N GLU A 188 1.50 1.76 25.35
CA GLU A 188 0.33 1.24 24.63
C GLU A 188 -1.02 1.82 25.11
N ARG A 189 -1.04 2.55 26.22
CA ARG A 189 -2.22 3.26 26.76
C ARG A 189 -2.05 4.78 26.72
N ALA A 190 -1.15 5.26 25.86
CA ALA A 190 -0.83 6.67 25.67
C ALA A 190 -0.29 7.39 26.92
N ARG A 191 0.24 6.68 27.92
CA ARG A 191 0.93 7.30 29.06
C ARG A 191 2.35 7.67 28.65
N LEU A 192 2.81 8.86 29.03
CA LEU A 192 4.18 9.31 28.72
C LEU A 192 5.20 8.41 29.41
N LEU A 193 6.22 7.99 28.66
CA LEU A 193 7.31 7.19 29.23
C LEU A 193 8.27 8.07 30.03
N GLU A 194 8.72 7.58 31.18
CA GLU A 194 9.79 8.24 31.96
C GLU A 194 11.12 8.25 31.20
N LYS A 195 11.41 7.17 30.48
CA LYS A 195 12.57 7.04 29.58
C LYS A 195 12.07 6.73 28.18
N LYS A 196 12.26 7.68 27.27
CA LYS A 196 11.80 7.50 25.88
C LYS A 196 12.72 6.52 25.17
N TRP A 197 12.16 5.75 24.24
CA TRP A 197 12.90 4.67 23.58
C TRP A 197 14.23 5.12 22.94
N LEU A 198 14.23 6.29 22.29
CA LEU A 198 15.39 6.79 21.53
C LEU A 198 16.38 7.63 22.35
N GLU A 199 16.09 7.96 23.61
CA GLU A 199 16.97 8.81 24.43
C GLU A 199 18.33 8.15 24.68
N LYS A 200 18.37 6.82 24.81
CA LYS A 200 19.62 6.06 24.94
C LYS A 200 20.52 6.13 23.69
N TYR A 201 19.99 6.57 22.56
CA TYR A 201 20.74 6.77 21.31
C TYR A 201 21.12 8.24 21.06
N GLY A 202 21.01 9.09 22.08
CA GLY A 202 21.32 10.51 21.97
C GLY A 202 20.25 11.33 21.25
N LEU A 203 19.07 10.74 21.00
CA LEU A 203 17.96 11.39 20.31
C LEU A 203 16.83 11.72 21.29
N LYS A 204 16.57 13.01 21.48
CA LYS A 204 15.47 13.54 22.29
C LYS A 204 14.38 14.07 21.38
N ILE A 205 13.18 13.51 21.49
CA ILE A 205 12.00 13.91 20.71
C ILE A 205 11.05 14.72 21.59
N PHE A 206 10.49 15.78 21.01
CA PHE A 206 9.51 16.67 21.58
C PHE A 206 8.31 16.76 20.64
N VAL A 207 7.10 16.76 21.20
CA VAL A 207 5.86 16.92 20.46
C VAL A 207 5.09 18.08 21.06
N ASP A 208 4.85 19.11 20.25
CA ASP A 208 4.01 20.24 20.60
C ASP A 208 2.56 19.82 20.32
N GLU A 209 1.87 19.32 21.36
CA GLU A 209 0.48 18.88 21.25
C GLU A 209 -0.47 20.09 21.34
N PRO A 210 -1.35 20.30 20.35
CA PRO A 210 -2.33 21.36 20.41
C PRO A 210 -3.33 21.09 21.54
N GLN A 211 -3.82 22.14 22.18
CA GLN A 211 -4.86 22.01 23.19
C GLN A 211 -6.15 21.51 22.52
N ARG A 212 -6.69 20.40 23.03
CA ARG A 212 -7.92 19.80 22.49
C ARG A 212 -9.03 19.81 23.50
N THR A 213 -10.17 20.33 23.08
CA THR A 213 -11.38 20.35 23.90
C THR A 213 -12.07 18.98 23.81
N PRO A 214 -12.39 18.32 24.93
CA PRO A 214 -13.21 17.12 24.94
C PRO A 214 -14.59 17.38 24.30
N GLY A 215 -15.12 16.44 23.49
CA GLY A 215 -16.46 16.60 22.89
C GLY A 215 -16.99 15.34 22.21
N PHE A 216 -18.32 15.28 22.00
CA PHE A 216 -19.01 14.22 21.26
C PHE A 216 -20.08 14.78 20.28
N PRO A 217 -20.18 14.30 19.02
CA PRO A 217 -19.21 13.42 18.39
C PRO A 217 -17.87 14.14 18.35
N PRO A 218 -16.77 13.44 18.60
CA PRO A 218 -15.51 14.12 18.69
C PRO A 218 -15.24 14.76 17.31
N TYR A 219 -14.68 15.97 17.30
CA TYR A 219 -14.25 16.70 16.08
C TYR A 219 -15.31 17.43 15.24
N LYS A 220 -16.57 17.55 15.68
CA LYS A 220 -17.60 18.26 14.88
C LYS A 220 -17.24 19.72 14.56
N ASP A 221 -16.49 20.40 15.44
CA ASP A 221 -16.19 21.83 15.33
C ASP A 221 -14.70 22.18 15.55
N ILE A 222 -13.79 21.19 15.51
CA ILE A 222 -12.34 21.42 15.77
C ILE A 222 -11.60 21.62 14.45
N LYS A 223 -10.95 22.77 14.27
CA LYS A 223 -9.94 22.92 13.20
C LYS A 223 -8.80 21.94 13.47
N PRO A 224 -8.44 21.06 12.52
CA PRO A 224 -7.38 20.10 12.72
C PRO A 224 -6.04 20.82 12.84
N GLU A 225 -5.59 21.03 14.07
CA GLU A 225 -4.20 21.39 14.34
C GLU A 225 -3.39 20.12 14.54
N ILE A 226 -2.38 19.96 13.70
CA ILE A 226 -1.55 18.76 13.65
C ILE A 226 -0.37 18.97 14.61
N ALA A 227 -0.17 18.03 15.53
CA ALA A 227 0.94 18.08 16.47
C ALA A 227 2.29 18.14 15.72
N ARG A 228 3.16 19.06 16.13
CA ARG A 228 4.49 19.24 15.53
C ARG A 228 5.52 18.43 16.30
N CYS A 229 6.43 17.78 15.58
CA CYS A 229 7.49 16.98 16.18
C CYS A 229 8.84 17.66 15.93
N LYS A 230 9.67 17.72 16.97
CA LYS A 230 11.02 18.29 16.95
C LYS A 230 12.00 17.32 17.59
N GLY A 231 13.26 17.41 17.18
CA GLY A 231 14.33 16.55 17.68
C GLY A 231 15.59 17.29 18.06
N ILE A 232 16.28 16.77 19.07
CA ILE A 232 17.69 17.07 19.33
C ILE A 232 18.47 15.77 19.23
N PHE A 233 19.48 15.74 18.37
CA PHE A 233 20.41 14.61 18.23
C PHE A 233 21.81 15.05 18.63
N ASN A 234 22.39 14.37 19.63
CA ASN A 234 23.74 14.68 20.16
C ASN A 234 23.94 16.17 20.50
N GLY A 235 22.92 16.81 21.09
CA GLY A 235 22.95 18.21 21.50
C GLY A 235 22.62 19.23 20.40
N ARG A 236 22.44 18.80 19.14
CA ARG A 236 22.05 19.66 18.01
C ARG A 236 20.57 19.50 17.66
N THR A 237 19.88 20.61 17.44
CA THR A 237 18.53 20.60 16.86
C THR A 237 18.54 20.03 15.45
N VAL A 238 17.71 19.02 15.22
CA VAL A 238 17.49 18.41 13.90
C VAL A 238 16.54 19.30 13.11
N GLN A 239 16.92 19.65 11.87
CA GLN A 239 16.09 20.52 11.03
C GLN A 239 14.89 19.78 10.45
N ASP A 240 13.86 20.53 10.05
CA ASP A 240 12.73 19.95 9.32
C ASP A 240 13.21 19.34 7.99
N GLY A 241 12.75 18.12 7.69
CA GLY A 241 13.15 17.33 6.53
C GLY A 241 14.52 16.64 6.66
N GLU A 242 15.27 16.91 7.74
CA GLU A 242 16.58 16.30 7.94
C GLU A 242 16.44 14.85 8.44
N TRP A 243 17.16 13.93 7.79
CA TRP A 243 17.26 12.54 8.20
C TRP A 243 18.48 12.29 9.08
N ILE A 244 18.24 11.78 10.28
CA ILE A 244 19.28 11.25 11.15
C ILE A 244 19.43 9.75 10.88
N SER A 245 20.67 9.27 10.86
CA SER A 245 21.02 7.86 10.71
C SER A 245 21.88 7.41 11.88
N ILE A 246 21.46 6.32 12.53
CA ILE A 246 22.12 5.74 13.70
C ILE A 246 22.38 4.26 13.41
N GLN A 247 23.64 3.84 13.45
CA GLN A 247 24.01 2.43 13.35
C GLN A 247 23.81 1.75 14.71
N LEU A 248 23.03 0.67 14.76
CA LEU A 248 22.68 -0.04 15.98
C LEU A 248 22.88 -1.54 15.77
N GLY A 249 23.91 -2.12 16.39
CA GLY A 249 24.35 -3.47 16.07
C GLY A 249 24.64 -3.62 14.58
N ARG A 250 24.02 -4.61 13.93
CA ARG A 250 24.14 -4.82 12.48
C ARG A 250 23.14 -4.01 11.66
N GLY A 251 22.11 -3.46 12.28
CA GLY A 251 21.03 -2.72 11.62
C GLY A 251 21.18 -1.21 11.75
N ARG A 252 20.15 -0.49 11.29
CA ARG A 252 20.21 0.96 11.18
C ARG A 252 18.85 1.59 11.45
N LEU A 253 18.85 2.65 12.24
CA LEU A 253 17.69 3.50 12.47
C LEU A 253 17.85 4.79 11.66
N PHE A 254 16.84 5.11 10.86
CA PHE A 254 16.66 6.40 10.23
C PHE A 254 15.49 7.13 10.88
N TRP A 255 15.68 8.39 11.23
CA TRP A 255 14.62 9.19 11.84
C TRP A 255 14.59 10.62 11.30
N CYS A 256 13.39 11.11 10.97
CA CYS A 256 13.14 12.50 10.59
C CYS A 256 12.08 13.11 11.52
N PRO A 257 12.29 14.33 12.08
CA PRO A 257 11.30 14.97 12.93
C PRO A 257 10.02 15.36 12.19
N SER A 258 10.11 15.61 10.88
CA SER A 258 8.96 16.02 10.08
C SER A 258 7.94 14.91 9.95
N ARG A 259 6.66 15.27 10.09
CA ARG A 259 5.56 14.38 9.76
C ARG A 259 5.38 14.37 8.26
N ILE A 260 5.32 13.18 7.68
CA ILE A 260 5.26 12.98 6.23
C ILE A 260 4.09 13.74 5.60
N GLY A 261 2.94 13.83 6.30
CA GLY A 261 1.79 14.53 5.77
C GLY A 261 1.82 16.06 5.90
N THR A 262 2.72 16.65 6.67
CA THR A 262 2.72 18.10 6.92
C THR A 262 3.81 18.85 6.16
N ASN A 263 4.76 18.14 5.55
CA ASN A 263 5.83 18.79 4.82
C ASN A 263 5.38 19.16 3.40
N ALA A 264 5.62 20.41 3.01
CA ALA A 264 5.36 20.86 1.63
C ALA A 264 6.37 20.26 0.64
N GLN A 265 7.55 19.82 1.13
CA GLN A 265 8.57 19.12 0.36
C GLN A 265 8.52 17.62 0.66
N SER A 266 8.69 16.80 -0.37
CA SER A 266 8.80 15.35 -0.20
C SER A 266 10.00 15.00 0.69
N LEU A 267 9.81 14.08 1.63
CA LEU A 267 10.89 13.58 2.49
C LEU A 267 11.81 12.57 1.78
N GLY A 268 11.53 12.22 0.52
CA GLY A 268 12.28 11.19 -0.21
C GLY A 268 12.17 9.80 0.42
N LEU A 269 11.05 9.50 1.09
CA LEU A 269 10.88 8.26 1.86
C LEU A 269 11.13 7.01 1.00
N ALA A 270 10.53 6.96 -0.19
CA ALA A 270 10.68 5.83 -1.11
C ALA A 270 12.15 5.58 -1.51
N ASP A 271 12.96 6.64 -1.62
CA ASP A 271 14.37 6.51 -1.96
C ASP A 271 15.19 5.95 -0.80
N ILE A 272 14.92 6.40 0.43
CA ILE A 272 15.56 5.86 1.63
C ILE A 272 15.19 4.40 1.83
N VAL A 273 13.92 4.03 1.64
CA VAL A 273 13.48 2.64 1.69
C VAL A 273 14.23 1.82 0.64
N ARG A 274 14.25 2.25 -0.63
CA ARG A 274 14.93 1.54 -1.73
C ARG A 274 16.43 1.33 -1.48
N GLN A 275 17.11 2.30 -0.87
CA GLN A 275 18.53 2.20 -0.53
C GLN A 275 18.83 1.19 0.57
N ASN A 276 17.83 0.82 1.38
CA ASN A 276 17.97 -0.10 2.50
C ASN A 276 17.29 -1.46 2.25
N GLU A 277 16.54 -1.63 1.16
CA GLU A 277 16.08 -2.95 0.73
C GLU A 277 17.27 -3.83 0.29
N PRO A 278 17.24 -5.14 0.60
CA PRO A 278 18.18 -6.09 0.03
C PRO A 278 18.16 -6.04 -1.50
N LYS A 279 19.31 -6.34 -2.12
CA LYS A 279 19.37 -6.44 -3.58
C LYS A 279 18.44 -7.56 -4.07
N LYS A 280 17.43 -7.17 -4.84
CA LYS A 280 16.53 -8.12 -5.53
C LYS A 280 17.24 -8.78 -6.72
N ALA A 281 16.72 -9.93 -7.15
CA ALA A 281 17.22 -10.64 -8.33
C ALA A 281 17.07 -9.82 -9.63
N TYR A 282 16.11 -8.89 -9.64
CA TYR A 282 15.87 -7.95 -10.71
C TYR A 282 15.46 -6.57 -10.17
N ARG A 283 15.52 -5.55 -11.01
CA ARG A 283 14.96 -4.22 -10.74
C ARG A 283 14.17 -3.69 -11.93
N VAL A 284 13.12 -2.94 -11.65
CA VAL A 284 12.39 -2.15 -12.65
C VAL A 284 13.21 -0.89 -12.94
N VAL A 285 13.86 -0.82 -14.09
CA VAL A 285 14.66 0.35 -14.50
C VAL A 285 13.77 1.40 -15.17
N LYS A 286 12.74 0.94 -15.88
CA LYS A 286 11.71 1.80 -16.49
C LYS A 286 10.37 1.11 -16.35
N GLY A 287 9.45 1.68 -15.56
CA GLY A 287 8.10 1.13 -15.41
C GLY A 287 7.07 1.84 -16.30
N PRO A 288 5.91 1.21 -16.58
CA PRO A 288 4.82 1.87 -17.29
C PRO A 288 4.35 3.11 -16.51
N GLU A 289 4.37 4.26 -17.17
CA GLU A 289 3.93 5.53 -16.57
C GLU A 289 2.41 5.48 -16.31
N GLY A 290 1.97 5.94 -15.13
CA GLY A 290 0.56 5.90 -14.74
C GLY A 290 0.06 4.52 -14.28
N TRP A 291 0.96 3.58 -13.99
CA TRP A 291 0.63 2.24 -13.52
C TRP A 291 1.35 1.93 -12.22
N TYR A 292 0.66 1.21 -11.34
CA TYR A 292 1.24 0.60 -10.15
C TYR A 292 1.68 -0.84 -10.45
N LEU A 293 2.72 -1.26 -9.74
CA LEU A 293 3.31 -2.59 -9.86
C LEU A 293 3.28 -3.26 -8.48
N ARG A 294 3.03 -4.58 -8.46
CA ARG A 294 3.19 -5.41 -7.27
C ARG A 294 3.81 -6.75 -7.63
N THR A 295 4.77 -7.19 -6.83
CA THR A 295 5.50 -8.43 -7.08
C THR A 295 5.04 -9.57 -6.17
N PHE A 296 4.93 -10.76 -6.74
CA PHE A 296 4.66 -12.00 -6.02
C PHE A 296 5.70 -13.07 -6.37
N HIS A 297 5.93 -14.00 -5.44
CA HIS A 297 6.85 -15.11 -5.59
C HIS A 297 6.12 -16.44 -5.42
N ALA A 298 6.32 -17.36 -6.36
CA ALA A 298 5.68 -18.68 -6.42
C ALA A 298 6.71 -19.76 -6.83
N GLY A 299 7.57 -20.16 -5.89
CA GLY A 299 8.65 -21.11 -6.14
C GLY A 299 9.72 -20.51 -7.05
N VAL A 300 9.93 -21.06 -8.24
CA VAL A 300 10.92 -20.49 -9.21
C VAL A 300 10.37 -19.32 -10.03
N ARG A 301 9.11 -18.94 -9.81
CA ARG A 301 8.40 -17.91 -10.57
C ARG A 301 8.33 -16.62 -9.77
N ILE A 302 8.61 -15.52 -10.45
CA ILE A 302 8.30 -14.17 -10.02
C ILE A 302 7.15 -13.69 -10.90
N LEU A 303 6.13 -13.10 -10.29
CA LEU A 303 4.91 -12.63 -10.95
C LEU A 303 4.79 -11.13 -10.68
N LEU A 304 5.05 -10.31 -11.69
CA LEU A 304 4.94 -8.86 -11.59
C LEU A 304 3.59 -8.42 -12.15
N HIS A 305 2.70 -8.03 -11.26
CA HIS A 305 1.35 -7.57 -11.58
C HIS A 305 1.36 -6.08 -11.85
N GLY A 306 0.57 -5.65 -12.83
CA GLY A 306 0.40 -4.25 -13.18
C GLY A 306 -1.07 -3.84 -13.26
N LEU A 307 -1.39 -2.69 -12.66
CA LEU A 307 -2.73 -2.10 -12.71
C LEU A 307 -2.63 -0.58 -12.96
N PRO A 308 -3.52 0.02 -13.78
CA PRO A 308 -3.52 1.47 -13.98
C PRO A 308 -3.76 2.21 -12.67
N ALA A 309 -2.96 3.23 -12.35
CA ALA A 309 -3.11 4.06 -11.15
C ALA A 309 -4.37 4.95 -11.21
N LYS A 310 -4.86 5.22 -12.42
CA LYS A 310 -6.05 6.04 -12.67
C LYS A 310 -6.82 5.52 -13.88
N VAL A 311 -8.14 5.54 -13.79
CA VAL A 311 -9.08 5.24 -14.88
C VAL A 311 -10.03 6.41 -15.08
N GLU A 312 -10.47 6.64 -16.32
CA GLU A 312 -11.51 7.63 -16.58
C GLU A 312 -12.88 7.03 -16.28
N VAL A 313 -13.70 7.76 -15.53
CA VAL A 313 -14.96 7.26 -14.98
C VAL A 313 -16.13 7.94 -15.65
N GLU A 314 -17.04 7.15 -16.21
CA GLU A 314 -18.31 7.62 -16.74
C GLU A 314 -19.45 7.25 -15.77
N PRO A 315 -20.13 8.23 -15.14
CA PRO A 315 -21.27 7.94 -14.29
C PRO A 315 -22.47 7.50 -15.13
N HIS A 316 -23.31 6.64 -14.57
CA HIS A 316 -24.55 6.25 -15.20
C HIS A 316 -25.45 7.49 -15.40
N PRO A 317 -26.15 7.65 -16.54
CA PRO A 317 -26.99 8.82 -16.77
C PRO A 317 -28.09 8.98 -15.71
N THR A 318 -28.74 7.89 -15.32
CA THR A 318 -29.92 7.91 -14.43
C THR A 318 -29.75 7.25 -13.05
N PHE A 319 -29.15 6.05 -12.95
CA PHE A 319 -28.93 5.38 -11.66
C PHE A 319 -28.09 6.21 -10.68
N ARG A 320 -28.61 6.36 -9.47
CA ARG A 320 -27.97 7.00 -8.32
C ARG A 320 -28.15 6.12 -7.09
N LYS A 321 -27.29 6.30 -6.10
CA LYS A 321 -27.45 5.68 -4.79
C LYS A 321 -27.67 6.78 -3.76
N ASP A 322 -28.89 6.84 -3.24
CA ASP A 322 -29.29 7.81 -2.22
C ASP A 322 -29.03 7.24 -0.83
N TYR A 323 -28.20 7.93 -0.06
CA TYR A 323 -28.03 7.75 1.38
C TYR A 323 -28.78 8.87 2.11
N ILE A 324 -28.94 8.71 3.43
CA ILE A 324 -29.61 9.70 4.30
C ILE A 324 -28.99 11.10 4.15
N THR A 325 -27.68 11.18 3.87
CA THR A 325 -26.92 12.44 3.87
C THR A 325 -26.30 12.81 2.53
N THR A 326 -26.28 11.90 1.56
CA THR A 326 -25.56 12.08 0.29
C THR A 326 -26.19 11.27 -0.83
N THR A 327 -26.10 11.78 -2.05
CA THR A 327 -26.42 11.01 -3.27
C THR A 327 -25.12 10.73 -4.02
N GLU A 328 -24.82 9.46 -4.26
CA GLU A 328 -23.64 9.04 -5.01
C GLU A 328 -24.03 8.65 -6.45
N GLN A 329 -23.22 9.08 -7.42
CA GLN A 329 -23.33 8.60 -8.80
C GLN A 329 -22.78 7.18 -8.89
N ILE A 330 -23.50 6.31 -9.60
CA ILE A 330 -23.03 4.96 -9.87
C ILE A 330 -22.14 4.99 -11.11
N VAL A 331 -20.97 4.36 -11.03
CA VAL A 331 -20.06 4.23 -12.17
C VAL A 331 -20.65 3.26 -13.19
N TYR A 332 -20.81 3.71 -14.43
CA TYR A 332 -21.33 2.91 -15.54
C TYR A 332 -20.21 2.31 -16.39
N LYS A 333 -19.27 3.14 -16.84
CA LYS A 333 -18.13 2.71 -17.65
C LYS A 333 -16.81 3.21 -17.07
N LEU A 334 -15.78 2.42 -17.34
CA LEU A 334 -14.40 2.79 -17.11
C LEU A 334 -13.71 2.87 -18.46
N HIS A 335 -13.02 3.99 -18.70
CA HIS A 335 -12.23 4.22 -19.90
C HIS A 335 -10.76 4.08 -19.52
N TYR A 336 -10.15 3.03 -20.07
CA TYR A 336 -8.74 2.70 -19.83
C TYR A 336 -7.87 3.29 -20.93
N LYS A 337 -6.65 3.64 -20.55
CA LYS A 337 -5.62 4.11 -21.48
C LYS A 337 -4.46 3.12 -21.48
N GLU A 338 -3.86 2.92 -22.65
CA GLU A 338 -2.58 2.24 -22.72
C GLU A 338 -1.52 3.04 -21.92
N PRO A 339 -0.51 2.37 -21.35
CA PRO A 339 0.61 3.07 -20.74
C PRO A 339 1.21 4.09 -21.72
N SER A 340 1.50 5.31 -21.26
CA SER A 340 2.16 6.32 -22.10
C SER A 340 3.50 5.84 -22.66
N SER A 341 4.17 4.95 -21.93
CA SER A 341 5.30 4.14 -22.39
C SER A 341 4.89 2.67 -22.36
N SER A 342 4.62 2.08 -23.51
CA SER A 342 4.31 0.65 -23.65
C SER A 342 5.51 -0.27 -23.42
N VAL A 343 6.63 0.22 -22.86
CA VAL A 343 7.81 -0.58 -22.54
C VAL A 343 8.07 -0.55 -21.03
N LEU A 344 8.15 -1.74 -20.45
CA LEU A 344 8.66 -2.01 -19.11
C LEU A 344 10.08 -2.60 -19.24
N ALA A 345 11.09 -1.93 -18.69
CA ALA A 345 12.47 -2.41 -18.71
C ALA A 345 12.86 -3.00 -17.35
N LEU A 346 13.29 -4.26 -17.38
CA LEU A 346 13.72 -5.04 -16.21
C LEU A 346 15.22 -5.35 -16.35
N GLU A 347 16.02 -4.99 -15.35
CA GLU A 347 17.43 -5.40 -15.30
C GLU A 347 17.60 -6.55 -14.32
N PHE A 348 18.30 -7.60 -14.75
CA PHE A 348 18.50 -8.82 -13.99
C PHE A 348 19.95 -8.98 -13.53
N THR A 349 20.11 -9.46 -12.30
CA THR A 349 21.43 -9.89 -11.77
C THR A 349 21.90 -11.20 -12.39
N ARG A 350 20.95 -12.09 -12.71
CA ARG A 350 21.15 -13.32 -13.48
C ARG A 350 19.99 -13.47 -14.43
N MET A 351 20.27 -13.77 -15.70
CA MET A 351 19.24 -13.88 -16.72
C MET A 351 18.22 -14.98 -16.36
N PRO A 352 16.92 -14.69 -16.48
CA PRO A 352 15.88 -15.69 -16.30
C PRO A 352 15.88 -16.67 -17.46
N ARG A 353 15.23 -17.82 -17.26
CA ARG A 353 15.05 -18.84 -18.30
C ARG A 353 13.98 -18.43 -19.31
N LEU A 354 12.90 -17.82 -18.82
CA LEU A 354 11.75 -17.43 -19.62
C LEU A 354 11.09 -16.20 -19.01
N ILE A 355 10.61 -15.29 -19.85
CA ILE A 355 9.68 -14.23 -19.46
C ILE A 355 8.47 -14.28 -20.40
N THR A 356 7.27 -14.15 -19.85
CA THR A 356 6.02 -14.13 -20.62
C THR A 356 5.05 -13.12 -20.04
N VAL A 357 4.42 -12.33 -20.91
CA VAL A 357 3.40 -11.35 -20.56
C VAL A 357 2.02 -11.96 -20.77
N TYR A 358 1.19 -11.87 -19.74
CA TYR A 358 -0.21 -12.26 -19.76
C TYR A 358 -1.09 -11.05 -19.52
N SER A 359 -2.21 -10.96 -20.23
CA SER A 359 -3.23 -9.96 -19.99
C SER A 359 -4.58 -10.45 -20.51
N PRO A 360 -5.71 -10.07 -19.89
CA PRO A 360 -7.05 -10.22 -20.46
C PRO A 360 -7.25 -9.45 -21.78
N ASP A 361 -6.36 -8.50 -22.09
CA ASP A 361 -6.41 -7.69 -23.32
C ASP A 361 -5.70 -8.35 -24.52
N LEU A 362 -4.96 -9.44 -24.28
CA LEU A 362 -4.23 -10.16 -25.30
C LEU A 362 -4.99 -11.43 -25.71
N GLU A 363 -4.99 -11.72 -27.02
CA GLU A 363 -5.54 -12.98 -27.53
C GLU A 363 -4.74 -14.19 -27.00
N GLU A 364 -3.41 -14.09 -27.02
CA GLU A 364 -2.49 -15.11 -26.53
C GLU A 364 -1.35 -14.48 -25.70
N PRO A 365 -0.76 -15.22 -24.74
CA PRO A 365 0.40 -14.76 -23.97
C PRO A 365 1.58 -14.40 -24.89
N ARG A 366 2.29 -13.31 -24.55
CA ARG A 366 3.40 -12.78 -25.35
C ARG A 366 4.74 -13.19 -24.74
N PRO A 367 5.54 -14.06 -25.37
CA PRO A 367 6.90 -14.34 -24.92
C PRO A 367 7.77 -13.08 -25.09
N VAL A 368 8.73 -12.88 -24.18
CA VAL A 368 9.66 -11.76 -24.24
C VAL A 368 11.04 -12.25 -24.63
N GLU A 369 11.65 -11.59 -25.61
CA GLU A 369 13.01 -11.90 -26.04
C GLU A 369 14.03 -11.51 -24.96
N LEU A 370 14.93 -12.43 -24.63
CA LEU A 370 15.95 -12.23 -23.61
C LEU A 370 17.27 -11.81 -24.29
N ALA A 371 17.48 -10.50 -24.40
CA ALA A 371 18.70 -9.94 -24.99
C ALA A 371 19.38 -8.97 -24.01
N GLY A 372 20.61 -9.29 -23.59
CA GLY A 372 21.38 -8.45 -22.67
C GLY A 372 20.90 -8.50 -21.22
N ALA A 373 21.51 -7.68 -20.35
CA ALA A 373 21.19 -7.64 -18.91
C ALA A 373 19.88 -6.89 -18.59
N THR A 374 19.45 -6.01 -19.49
CA THR A 374 18.18 -5.29 -19.42
C THR A 374 17.25 -5.84 -20.48
N VAL A 375 16.12 -6.38 -20.05
CA VAL A 375 15.07 -6.92 -20.91
C VAL A 375 13.95 -5.90 -21.03
N GLU A 376 13.55 -5.60 -22.26
CA GLU A 376 12.41 -4.76 -22.56
C GLU A 376 11.17 -5.61 -22.79
N VAL A 377 10.13 -5.34 -22.01
CA VAL A 377 8.83 -6.02 -22.06
C VAL A 377 7.85 -5.10 -22.77
N ASP A 378 7.38 -5.51 -23.95
CA ASP A 378 6.35 -4.80 -24.70
C ASP A 378 4.96 -5.04 -24.09
N LEU A 379 4.32 -3.95 -23.70
CA LEU A 379 2.97 -3.86 -23.13
C LEU A 379 1.95 -3.28 -24.12
N SER A 380 2.30 -3.14 -25.40
CA SER A 380 1.39 -2.60 -26.43
C SER A 380 0.11 -3.42 -26.53
N GLY A 381 -1.04 -2.73 -26.59
CA GLY A 381 -2.37 -3.34 -26.59
C GLY A 381 -2.92 -3.69 -25.20
N ILE A 382 -2.14 -3.51 -24.13
CA ILE A 382 -2.58 -3.75 -22.75
C ILE A 382 -3.11 -2.45 -22.14
N ARG A 383 -4.30 -2.50 -21.55
CA ARG A 383 -5.02 -1.33 -21.02
C ARG A 383 -5.53 -1.51 -19.59
N ARG A 384 -5.93 -2.74 -19.23
CA ARG A 384 -6.70 -2.98 -18.00
C ARG A 384 -5.88 -3.62 -16.89
N TYR A 385 -5.08 -4.64 -17.22
CA TYR A 385 -4.32 -5.41 -16.24
C TYR A 385 -3.28 -6.29 -16.94
N PHE A 386 -2.13 -6.53 -16.31
CA PHE A 386 -1.16 -7.52 -16.80
C PHE A 386 -0.43 -8.25 -15.69
N VAL A 387 0.11 -9.41 -16.04
CA VAL A 387 1.09 -10.15 -15.24
C VAL A 387 2.29 -10.48 -16.12
N VAL A 388 3.49 -10.07 -15.70
CA VAL A 388 4.74 -10.56 -16.26
C VAL A 388 5.21 -11.74 -15.42
N GLU A 389 5.19 -12.93 -15.99
CA GLU A 389 5.76 -14.13 -15.39
C GLU A 389 7.24 -14.22 -15.76
N ILE A 390 8.09 -14.35 -14.75
CA ILE A 390 9.54 -14.47 -14.88
C ILE A 390 9.94 -15.79 -14.23
N ILE A 391 10.49 -16.70 -15.01
CA ILE A 391 10.97 -18.00 -14.51
C ILE A 391 12.48 -17.92 -14.32
N SER A 392 12.91 -18.01 -13.05
CA SER A 392 14.34 -18.01 -12.72
C SER A 392 15.06 -19.27 -13.21
N SER A 393 16.39 -19.17 -13.34
CA SER A 393 17.29 -20.18 -13.92
C SER A 393 17.93 -21.14 -12.93
#